data_AF-A0A078HS76-F1
#
_entry.id   AF-A0A078HS76-F1
#
_cell.length_a   1.000
_cell.length_b   1.000
_cell.length_c   1.000
_cell.angle_alpha   90.00
_cell.angle_beta   90.00
_cell.angle_gamma   90.00
#
_symmetry.space_group_name_H-M   'P 1'
#
loop_
_entity.id
_entity.type
_entity.pdbx_description
1 polymer ?
#
loop_
_entity_poly.entity_id
_entity_poly.type
_entity_poly.pdbx_seq_one_letter_code
_entity_poly.pdbx_strand_id
1 'polypeptide(L)' 'MVPVLCEEAGVPYVYVPSKEDLAQAGATKRPTCCVLVMLKPAKGELSAEDLEKLKTDYEQVSDDVKELSTSVI' A
#
# COMPACT_ATOMS: atom_id res chain seq x y z
N MET A 1 -4.87 -3.21 16.10
CA MET A 1 -3.41 -3.08 16.24
C MET A 1 -2.78 -3.42 14.88
N VAL A 2 -3.02 -2.56 13.87
CA VAL A 2 -2.55 -2.82 12.49
C VAL A 2 -1.03 -2.68 12.35
N PRO A 3 -0.38 -1.64 12.92
CA PRO A 3 1.07 -1.47 12.81
C PRO A 3 1.85 -2.68 13.36
N VAL A 4 1.53 -3.15 14.56
CA VAL A 4 2.26 -4.28 15.15
C VAL A 4 2.06 -5.57 14.36
N LEU A 5 0.87 -5.81 13.81
CA LEU A 5 0.64 -6.96 12.94
C LEU A 5 1.52 -6.89 11.68
N CYS A 6 1.67 -5.68 11.11
CA CYS A 6 2.54 -5.45 9.96
C CYS A 6 4.02 -5.66 10.33
N GLU A 7 4.46 -5.20 11.50
CA GLU A 7 5.82 -5.43 12.01
C GLU A 7 6.12 -6.93 12.19
N GLU A 8 5.22 -7.66 12.86
CA GLU A 8 5.35 -9.11 13.07
C GLU A 8 5.37 -9.90 11.75
N ALA A 9 4.63 -9.43 10.74
CA ALA A 9 4.57 -10.04 9.42
C ALA A 9 5.64 -9.54 8.44
N GLY A 10 6.48 -8.57 8.84
CA GLY A 10 7.46 -7.93 7.94
C GLY A 10 6.83 -7.19 6.77
N VAL A 11 5.59 -6.70 6.92
CA VAL A 11 4.86 -5.96 5.88
C VAL A 11 5.14 -4.47 6.02
N PRO A 12 5.71 -3.80 5.00
CA PRO A 12 5.95 -2.36 5.05
C PRO A 12 4.63 -1.59 5.06
N TYR A 13 4.57 -0.50 5.84
CA TYR A 13 3.42 0.38 5.91
C TYR A 13 3.85 1.83 6.11
N VAL A 14 2.96 2.76 5.77
CA VAL A 14 3.16 4.20 5.95
C VAL A 14 1.87 4.83 6.48
N TYR A 15 2.02 5.88 7.29
CA TYR A 15 0.90 6.70 7.72
C TYR A 15 0.65 7.82 6.72
N VAL A 16 -0.61 8.02 6.34
CA VAL A 16 -1.05 9.15 5.51
C VAL A 16 -1.82 10.16 6.37
N PRO A 17 -1.65 11.48 6.15
CA PRO A 17 -2.30 12.50 6.97
C PRO A 17 -3.80 12.67 6.64
N SER A 18 -4.24 12.28 5.43
CA SER A 18 -5.60 12.50 4.92
C SER A 18 -6.38 11.18 4.85
N LYS A 19 -7.55 11.14 5.48
CA LYS A 19 -8.46 9.98 5.41
C LYS A 19 -9.23 9.97 4.09
N GLU A 20 -9.48 11.15 3.56
CA GLU A 20 -10.16 11.40 2.31
C GLU A 20 -9.35 10.84 1.13
N ASP A 21 -8.05 11.10 1.12
CA ASP A 21 -7.14 10.60 0.08
C ASP A 21 -7.08 9.07 0.11
N LEU A 22 -7.12 8.48 1.30
CA LEU A 22 -7.11 7.03 1.47
C LEU A 22 -8.40 6.37 0.94
N ALA A 23 -9.56 6.98 1.20
CA ALA A 23 -10.83 6.51 0.67
C ALA A 23 -10.88 6.62 -0.87
N GLN A 24 -10.38 7.73 -1.41
CA GLN A 24 -10.28 7.96 -2.84
C GLN A 24 -9.35 6.95 -3.52
N ALA A 25 -8.18 6.69 -2.95
CA ALA A 25 -7.22 5.71 -3.45
C ALA A 25 -7.78 4.28 -3.43
N GLY A 26 -8.56 3.92 -2.40
CA GLY A 26 -9.25 2.63 -2.31
C GLY A 26 -10.49 2.51 -3.18
N ALA A 27 -10.82 3.53 -3.99
CA ALA A 27 -12.04 3.62 -4.81
C ALA A 27 -13.33 3.27 -4.02
N THR A 28 -13.37 3.62 -2.73
CA THR A 28 -14.46 3.25 -1.83
C THR A 28 -15.25 4.47 -1.39
N LYS A 29 -16.58 4.32 -1.34
CA LYS A 29 -17.50 5.35 -0.81
C LYS A 29 -17.64 5.30 0.71
N ARG A 30 -17.09 4.28 1.36
CA ARG A 30 -17.09 4.15 2.83
C ARG A 30 -15.76 4.68 3.37
N PRO A 31 -15.76 5.47 4.46
CA PRO A 31 -14.53 5.88 5.13
C PRO A 31 -13.68 4.64 5.46
N THR A 32 -12.40 4.68 5.10
CA THR A 32 -11.44 3.64 5.48
C THR A 32 -10.28 4.28 6.25
N CYS A 33 -9.74 3.54 7.22
CA CYS A 33 -8.54 3.93 7.96
C CYS A 33 -7.28 3.18 7.48
N CYS A 34 -7.44 2.16 6.63
CA CYS A 34 -6.34 1.39 6.07
C CYS A 34 -6.64 0.97 4.63
N VAL A 35 -5.59 0.85 3.83
CA VAL A 35 -5.62 0.26 2.48
C VAL A 35 -4.46 -0.71 2.39
N LEU A 36 -4.72 -1.89 1.83
CA LEU A 36 -3.71 -2.88 1.53
C LEU A 36 -3.48 -2.90 0.02
N VAL A 37 -2.25 -2.62 -0.40
CA VAL A 37 -1.84 -2.68 -1.81
C VAL A 37 -1.44 -4.13 -2.14
N MET A 38 -2.09 -4.72 -3.14
CA MET A 38 -1.80 -6.09 -3.60
C MET A 38 -1.39 -6.06 -5.08
N LEU A 39 -0.30 -6.76 -5.40
CA LEU A 39 0.17 -6.92 -6.78
C LEU A 39 -0.69 -7.90 -7.60
N LYS A 40 -1.59 -8.64 -6.94
CA LYS A 40 -2.52 -9.56 -7.59
C LYS A 40 -3.95 -9.05 -7.42
N PRO A 41 -4.75 -9.01 -8.49
CA PRO A 41 -6.14 -8.61 -8.39
C PRO A 41 -6.92 -9.60 -7.52
N ALA A 42 -7.81 -9.09 -6.67
CA ALA A 42 -8.69 -9.92 -5.85
C ALA A 42 -9.78 -10.62 -6.69
N LYS A 43 -10.14 -10.04 -7.84
CA LYS A 43 -11.08 -10.56 -8.84
C LYS A 43 -10.66 -10.12 -10.23
N GLY A 44 -10.82 -11.00 -11.22
CA GLY A 44 -10.45 -10.73 -12.60
C GLY A 44 -8.95 -10.87 -12.88
N GLU A 45 -8.55 -10.53 -14.10
CA GLU A 45 -7.18 -10.54 -14.57
C GLU A 45 -6.77 -9.12 -14.98
N LEU A 46 -5.52 -8.75 -14.75
CA LEU A 46 -4.91 -7.51 -15.26
C LEU A 46 -4.09 -7.84 -16.51
N SER A 47 -3.97 -6.88 -17.41
CA SER A 47 -3.07 -7.01 -18.55
C SER A 47 -1.63 -7.17 -18.07
N ALA A 48 -0.77 -7.80 -18.88
CA ALA A 48 0.64 -7.95 -18.55
C ALA A 48 1.32 -6.59 -18.40
N GLU A 49 0.94 -5.62 -19.24
CA GLU A 49 1.46 -4.24 -19.24
C GLU A 49 1.10 -3.51 -17.93
N ASP A 50 -0.17 -3.58 -17.52
CA ASP A 50 -0.62 -2.95 -16.26
C ASP A 50 0.03 -3.60 -15.04
N LEU A 51 0.23 -4.92 -15.07
CA LEU A 51 0.89 -5.65 -13.99
C LEU A 51 2.37 -5.29 -13.87
N GLU A 52 3.07 -5.14 -14.99
CA GLU A 52 4.47 -4.74 -15.01
C GLU A 52 4.63 -3.32 -14.47
N LYS A 53 3.79 -2.39 -14.93
CA LYS A 53 3.77 -1.03 -14.42
C LYS A 53 3.48 -0.97 -12.92
N LEU A 54 2.46 -1.70 -12.45
CA LEU A 54 2.11 -1.78 -11.03
C LEU A 54 3.27 -2.31 -10.18
N LYS A 55 4.01 -3.30 -10.67
CA LYS A 55 5.18 -3.84 -9.97
C LYS A 55 6.29 -2.81 -9.85
N THR A 56 6.63 -2.13 -10.94
CA THR A 56 7.66 -1.09 -10.95
C THR A 56 7.31 0.05 -9.99
N ASP A 57 6.07 0.55 -10.07
CA ASP A 57 5.59 1.62 -9.18
C ASP A 57 5.59 1.16 -7.70
N TYR A 58 5.19 -0.10 -7.44
CA TYR A 58 5.19 -0.68 -6.10
C TYR A 58 6.60 -0.84 -5.53
N GLU A 59 7.57 -1.33 -6.33
CA GLU A 59 8.95 -1.53 -5.89
C GLU A 59 9.57 -0.21 -5.42
N GLN A 60 9.43 0.85 -6.24
CA GLN A 60 9.92 2.19 -5.91
C GLN A 60 9.32 2.68 -4.58
N VAL A 61 7.99 2.66 -4.43
CA VAL A 61 7.33 3.10 -3.20
C VAL A 61 7.71 2.22 -2.01
N SER A 62 7.88 0.91 -2.21
CA SER A 62 8.27 -0.01 -1.14
C SER A 62 9.65 0.31 -0.59
N ASP A 63 10.57 0.74 -1.46
CA ASP A 63 11.93 1.11 -1.08
C ASP A 63 11.92 2.46 -0.34
N ASP A 64 11.20 3.46 -0.85
CA ASP A 64 11.00 4.74 -0.17
C ASP A 64 10.42 4.55 1.24
N VAL A 65 9.43 3.66 1.41
CA VAL A 65 8.81 3.37 2.71
C VAL A 65 9.79 2.69 3.67
N LYS A 66 10.65 1.78 3.19
CA LYS A 66 11.70 1.14 4.02
C LYS A 66 12.78 2.14 4.45
N GLU A 67 13.16 3.06 3.57
CA GLU A 67 14.11 4.12 3.90
C GLU A 67 13.52 5.07 4.96
N LEU A 68 12.25 5.45 4.78
CA LEU A 68 11.56 6.31 5.73
C LEU A 68 11.36 5.65 7.09
N SER A 69 11.04 4.34 7.13
CA SER A 69 10.88 3.62 8.39
C SER A 69 12.18 3.50 9.19
N THR A 70 13.33 3.47 8.50
CA THR A 70 14.66 3.48 9.14
C THR A 70 15.00 4.86 9.74
N SER A 71 14.42 5.94 9.19
CA SER A 71 14.68 7.32 9.62
C SER A 71 13.82 7.78 10.81
N VAL A 72 12.82 6.99 11.20
CA VAL A 72 11.90 7.28 12.32
C VAL A 72 12.29 6.52 13.60
N ILE A 73 13.47 5.88 13.62
CA ILE A 73 14.10 5.29 14.81
C ILE A 73 15.29 6.14 15.24
#